data_AF-A0A2U3JXX8-F1
#
_entry.id   AF-A0A2U3JXX8-F1
#
_cell.length_a   1.000
_cell.length_b   1.000
_cell.length_c   1.000
_cell.angle_alpha   90.00
_cell.angle_beta   90.00
_cell.angle_gamma   90.00
#
_symmetry.space_group_name_H-M   'P 1'
#
loop_
_entity.id
_entity.type
_entity.pdbx_description
1 polymer ?
#
loop_
_entity_poly.entity_id
_entity_poly.type
_entity_poly.pdbx_seq_one_letter_code
_entity_poly.pdbx_strand_id
1 'polypeptide(L)'
;MLRRGIQDREPSVLEEVRRGPFVVVVSNVPLDELELAPDAVQGVLANLPPQHVEIVGTSSESDGLRDAYLEAAVVGPASRNDAARIAVATVSNVDMVVSWNFKTHRPF
;
A
#
# COMPACT_ATOMS: atom_id res chain seq x y z
N MET A 1 12.21 -0.56 27.89
CA MET A 1 13.67 -0.78 27.96
C MET A 1 13.95 -2.25 27.74
N LEU A 2 14.74 -2.59 26.72
CA LEU A 2 15.60 -3.77 26.56
C LEU A 2 16.45 -3.51 25.29
N ARG A 3 17.72 -3.92 25.29
CA ARG A 3 18.67 -3.78 24.18
C ARG A 3 19.10 -5.18 23.70
N ARG A 4 18.95 -5.44 22.40
CA ARG A 4 19.68 -6.39 21.53
C ARG A 4 19.76 -5.66 20.17
N GLY A 5 20.86 -5.56 19.43
CA GLY A 5 21.99 -6.48 19.29
C GLY A 5 21.65 -7.47 18.18
N ILE A 6 22.15 -7.20 16.98
CA ILE A 6 21.80 -7.75 15.65
C ILE A 6 20.64 -6.97 15.00
N GLN A 7 21.00 -6.13 14.04
CA GLN A 7 20.13 -5.90 12.89
C GLN A 7 21.04 -5.84 11.68
N ASP A 8 21.39 -7.03 11.18
CA ASP A 8 21.55 -7.19 9.75
C ASP A 8 20.26 -6.63 9.16
N ARG A 9 20.33 -5.39 8.68
CA ARG A 9 19.17 -4.73 8.09
C ARG A 9 18.96 -5.42 6.77
N GLU A 10 18.05 -6.39 6.75
CA GLU A 10 17.40 -6.80 5.51
C GLU A 10 17.04 -5.51 4.75
N PRO A 11 17.39 -5.40 3.46
CA PRO A 11 17.09 -4.22 2.68
C PRO A 11 15.60 -3.90 2.85
N SER A 12 15.26 -2.62 3.02
CA SER A 12 13.85 -2.26 3.06
C SER A 12 13.18 -2.75 1.77
N VAL A 13 11.90 -3.12 1.82
CA VAL A 13 11.14 -3.52 0.62
C VAL A 13 11.32 -2.50 -0.52
N LEU A 14 11.48 -1.21 -0.19
CA LEU A 14 11.78 -0.14 -1.15
C LEU A 14 13.15 -0.26 -1.81
N GLU A 15 14.18 -0.64 -1.06
CA GLU A 15 15.51 -0.93 -1.62
C GLU A 15 15.48 -2.18 -2.51
N GLU A 16 14.64 -3.17 -2.18
CA GLU A 16 14.45 -4.32 -3.05
C GLU A 16 13.71 -3.98 -4.33
N VAL A 17 12.64 -3.18 -4.28
CA VAL A 17 11.96 -2.64 -5.47
C VAL A 17 12.94 -1.90 -6.39
N ARG A 18 13.83 -1.08 -5.82
CA ARG A 18 14.86 -0.36 -6.59
C ARG A 18 15.83 -1.28 -7.33
N ARG A 19 16.07 -2.49 -6.83
CA ARG A 19 16.95 -3.49 -7.44
C ARG A 19 16.30 -4.20 -8.65
N GLY A 20 15.01 -3.95 -8.92
CA GLY A 20 14.31 -4.41 -10.12
C GLY A 20 13.52 -5.73 -10.09
N PRO A 21 13.49 -6.58 -9.04
CA PRO A 21 12.67 -7.79 -9.04
C PRO A 21 11.18 -7.54 -8.78
N PHE A 22 10.77 -6.32 -8.41
CA PHE A 22 9.39 -6.01 -8.02
C PHE A 22 8.81 -4.84 -8.83
N VAL A 23 7.54 -4.97 -9.21
CA VAL A 23 6.71 -3.87 -9.70
C VAL A 23 5.80 -3.42 -8.56
N VAL A 24 5.82 -2.13 -8.24
CA VAL A 24 4.96 -1.55 -7.22
C VAL A 24 3.62 -1.21 -7.86
N VAL A 25 2.59 -1.93 -7.43
CA VAL A 25 1.21 -1.66 -7.83
C VAL A 25 0.59 -0.68 -6.83
N VAL A 26 0.28 0.51 -7.29
CA VAL A 26 -0.38 1.55 -6.52
C VAL A 26 -1.83 1.64 -6.98
N SER A 27 -2.77 1.35 -6.09
CA SER A 27 -4.18 1.60 -6.36
C SER A 27 -4.38 3.10 -6.57
N ASN A 28 -5.32 3.49 -7.45
CA ASN A 28 -5.82 4.86 -7.60
C ASN A 28 -6.64 5.27 -6.35
N VAL A 29 -6.08 5.07 -5.17
CA VAL A 29 -6.41 5.88 -4.00
C VAL A 29 -6.48 7.32 -4.47
N PRO A 30 -7.53 8.10 -4.11
CA PRO A 30 -7.61 9.48 -4.56
C PRO A 30 -6.25 10.11 -4.32
N LEU A 31 -5.66 10.68 -5.37
CA LEU A 31 -4.32 11.26 -5.34
C LEU A 31 -4.16 12.12 -4.09
N ASP A 32 -5.23 12.76 -3.63
CA ASP A 32 -5.48 13.35 -2.31
C ASP A 32 -4.80 12.65 -1.11
N GLU A 33 -4.90 11.32 -0.92
CA GLU A 33 -4.22 10.64 0.21
C GLU A 33 -2.68 10.67 0.06
N LEU A 34 -2.20 10.61 -1.18
CA LEU A 34 -0.78 10.68 -1.54
C LEU A 34 -0.27 12.13 -1.55
N GLU A 35 -1.06 13.08 -2.02
CA GLU A 35 -0.81 14.52 -2.00
C GLU A 35 -0.75 15.07 -0.58
N LEU A 36 -1.52 14.48 0.34
CA LEU A 36 -1.47 14.79 1.78
C LEU A 36 -0.34 14.05 2.51
N ALA A 37 0.33 13.09 1.86
CA ALA A 37 1.45 12.38 2.47
C ALA A 37 2.67 13.31 2.58
N PRO A 38 3.53 13.15 3.59
CA PRO A 38 4.76 13.93 3.71
C PRO A 38 5.62 13.83 2.45
N ASP A 39 6.37 14.89 2.11
CA ASP A 39 7.26 14.94 0.94
C ASP A 39 8.21 13.74 0.85
N ALA A 40 8.66 13.24 1.99
CA ALA A 40 9.50 12.04 2.06
C ALA A 40 8.80 10.78 1.51
N VAL A 41 7.49 10.66 1.68
CA VAL A 41 6.67 9.55 1.19
C VAL A 41 6.34 9.72 -0.29
N GLN A 42 5.97 10.94 -0.71
CA GLN A 42 5.76 11.27 -2.13
C GLN A 42 7.04 11.02 -2.95
N GLY A 43 8.19 11.42 -2.39
CA GLY A 43 9.50 11.21 -2.97
C GLY A 43 9.90 9.74 -3.10
N VAL A 44 9.35 8.81 -2.32
CA VAL A 44 9.67 7.38 -2.48
C VAL A 44 9.16 6.87 -3.82
N LEU A 45 7.88 7.11 -4.14
CA LEU A 45 7.28 6.67 -5.41
C LEU A 45 7.85 7.44 -6.60
N ALA A 46 8.04 8.76 -6.47
CA ALA A 46 8.59 9.59 -7.53
C ALA A 46 10.03 9.21 -7.93
N ASN A 47 10.79 8.61 -7.01
CA ASN A 47 12.17 8.17 -7.27
C ASN A 47 12.27 6.72 -7.77
N LEU A 48 11.15 6.01 -7.96
CA LEU A 48 11.17 4.69 -8.57
C LEU A 48 11.20 4.82 -10.11
N PRO A 49 11.89 3.92 -10.82
CA PRO A 49 11.80 3.86 -12.28
C PRO A 49 10.33 3.69 -12.71
N PRO A 50 9.84 4.44 -13.72
CA PRO A 50 8.45 4.33 -14.17
C PRO A 50 8.03 2.92 -14.59
N GLN A 51 8.98 2.09 -15.02
CA GLN A 51 8.77 0.69 -15.40
C GLN A 51 8.52 -0.24 -14.19
N HIS A 52 8.87 0.21 -12.98
CA HIS A 52 8.67 -0.51 -11.73
C HIS A 52 7.45 0.01 -10.96
N VAL A 53 6.62 0.86 -11.57
CA VAL A 53 5.41 1.41 -10.96
C VAL A 53 4.24 1.20 -11.89
N GLU A 54 3.21 0.53 -11.40
CA GLU A 54 1.95 0.34 -12.08
C GLU A 54 0.84 1.03 -11.28
N ILE A 55 0.01 1.83 -11.94
CA ILE A 55 -1.14 2.48 -11.30
C ILE A 55 -2.40 1.71 -11.72
N VAL A 56 -3.08 1.11 -10.76
CA VAL A 56 -4.30 0.32 -11.01
C VAL A 56 -5.53 1.01 -10.44
N GLY A 57 -6.60 1.08 -11.24
CA GLY A 57 -7.86 1.67 -10.83
C GLY A 57 -8.77 0.69 -10.08
N THR A 58 -9.73 1.22 -9.33
CA THR A 58 -10.94 0.45 -8.98
C THR A 58 -11.71 0.06 -10.24
N SER A 59 -12.15 -1.19 -10.31
CA SER A 59 -13.05 -1.74 -11.32
C SER A 59 -14.37 -2.20 -10.68
N SER A 60 -15.40 -2.44 -11.51
CA SER A 60 -16.67 -3.03 -11.06
C SER A 60 -16.48 -4.38 -10.37
N GLU A 61 -15.50 -5.17 -10.83
CA GLU A 61 -15.13 -6.43 -10.20
C GLU A 61 -14.53 -6.23 -8.81
N SER A 62 -13.59 -5.28 -8.66
CA SER A 62 -13.01 -4.97 -7.36
C SER A 62 -14.03 -4.35 -6.39
N ASP A 63 -14.99 -3.57 -6.89
CA ASP A 63 -16.09 -3.01 -6.10
C ASP A 63 -17.01 -4.12 -5.59
N GLY A 64 -17.39 -5.05 -6.46
CA GLY A 64 -18.19 -6.21 -6.09
C GLY A 64 -17.50 -7.09 -5.05
N LEU A 65 -16.19 -7.32 -5.20
CA LEU A 65 -15.40 -8.09 -4.24
C LEU A 65 -15.29 -7.40 -2.87
N ARG A 66 -15.10 -6.08 -2.85
CA ARG A 66 -15.15 -5.28 -1.60
C ARG A 66 -16.50 -5.44 -0.91
N ASP A 67 -17.59 -5.30 -1.65
CA ASP A 67 -18.94 -5.36 -1.08
C ASP A 67 -19.23 -6.77 -0.56
N ALA A 68 -18.78 -7.82 -1.26
CA ALA A 68 -18.85 -9.19 -0.77
C ALA A 68 -18.11 -9.39 0.56
N TYR A 69 -16.94 -8.76 0.78
CA TYR A 69 -16.24 -8.83 2.07
C TYR A 69 -17.05 -8.20 3.22
N LEU A 70 -17.73 -7.08 2.95
CA LEU A 70 -18.55 -6.37 3.92
C LEU A 70 -19.85 -7.12 4.21
N GLU A 71 -20.52 -7.64 3.18
CA GLU A 71 -21.75 -8.44 3.30
C GLU A 71 -21.51 -9.75 4.05
N ALA A 72 -20.37 -10.41 3.79
CA ALA A 72 -19.94 -11.59 4.52
C ALA A 72 -19.47 -11.29 5.96
N ALA A 73 -19.42 -10.02 6.36
CA ALA A 73 -18.96 -9.55 7.67
C ALA A 73 -17.55 -10.03 8.06
N VAL A 74 -16.68 -10.28 7.06
CA VAL A 74 -15.26 -10.62 7.30
C VAL A 74 -14.53 -9.41 7.88
N VAL A 75 -14.98 -8.21 7.51
CA VAL A 75 -14.54 -6.93 8.05
C VAL A 75 -15.75 -6.01 8.27
N GLY A 76 -15.64 -5.09 9.23
CA GLY A 76 -16.70 -4.13 9.51
C GLY A 76 -16.69 -2.92 8.55
N PRO A 77 -17.77 -2.10 8.53
CA PRO A 77 -17.87 -0.91 7.68
C PRO A 77 -16.72 0.10 7.86
N ALA A 78 -16.15 0.19 9.06
CA ALA A 78 -15.01 1.06 9.36
C ALA A 78 -13.75 0.68 8.55
N SER A 79 -13.66 -0.57 8.07
CA SER A 79 -12.55 -1.09 7.27
C SER A 79 -12.83 -1.07 5.76
N ARG A 80 -13.86 -0.33 5.30
CA ARG A 80 -14.25 -0.28 3.88
C ARG A 80 -13.08 0.10 2.95
N ASN A 81 -12.24 1.05 3.36
CA ASN A 81 -11.09 1.47 2.55
C ASN A 81 -10.03 0.38 2.46
N ASP A 82 -9.74 -0.30 3.57
CA ASP A 82 -8.80 -1.44 3.57
C ASP A 82 -9.36 -2.60 2.74
N ALA A 83 -10.66 -2.88 2.85
CA ALA A 83 -11.34 -3.89 2.04
C ALA A 83 -11.25 -3.57 0.54
N ALA A 84 -11.39 -2.29 0.16
CA ALA A 84 -11.23 -1.85 -1.22
C ALA A 84 -9.79 -2.07 -1.73
N ARG A 85 -8.78 -1.73 -0.92
CA ARG A 85 -7.37 -1.96 -1.29
C ARG A 85 -7.06 -3.45 -1.50
N ILE A 86 -7.55 -4.31 -0.61
CA ILE A 86 -7.39 -5.76 -0.75
C ILE A 86 -8.14 -6.30 -1.99
N ALA A 87 -9.34 -5.80 -2.27
CA ALA A 87 -10.09 -6.20 -3.44
C ALA A 87 -9.37 -5.83 -4.75
N VAL A 88 -8.85 -4.61 -4.84
CA VAL A 88 -8.03 -4.17 -5.99
C VAL A 88 -6.78 -5.04 -6.13
N ALA A 89 -6.04 -5.26 -5.04
CA ALA A 89 -4.84 -6.13 -5.07
C ALA A 89 -5.17 -7.55 -5.53
N THR A 90 -6.32 -8.10 -5.10
CA THR A 90 -6.78 -9.44 -5.49
C THR A 90 -7.12 -9.50 -6.98
N VAL A 91 -7.92 -8.55 -7.48
CA VAL A 91 -8.33 -8.51 -8.90
C VAL A 91 -7.12 -8.24 -9.82
N SER A 92 -6.16 -7.44 -9.36
CA SER A 92 -4.91 -7.18 -10.09
C SER A 92 -3.88 -8.30 -9.97
N ASN A 93 -4.18 -9.42 -9.31
CA ASN A 93 -3.25 -10.54 -9.09
C ASN A 93 -1.92 -10.12 -8.47
N VAL A 94 -1.97 -9.20 -7.50
CA VAL A 94 -0.76 -8.77 -6.77
C VAL A 94 -0.27 -9.92 -5.88
N ASP A 95 1.01 -10.27 -5.99
CA ASP A 95 1.62 -11.36 -5.23
C ASP A 95 1.69 -11.08 -3.72
N MET A 96 1.88 -9.82 -3.34
CA MET A 96 2.04 -9.40 -1.95
C MET A 96 1.53 -7.97 -1.71
N VAL A 97 0.73 -7.79 -0.65
CA VAL A 97 0.32 -6.47 -0.16
C VAL A 97 1.26 -6.02 0.95
N VAL A 98 1.83 -4.82 0.81
CA VAL A 98 2.67 -4.21 1.84
C VAL A 98 1.95 -2.97 2.36
N SER A 99 1.64 -2.95 3.65
CA SER A 99 1.04 -1.79 4.32
C SER A 99 2.08 -1.07 5.17
N TRP A 100 2.07 0.26 5.13
CA TRP A 100 2.93 1.07 6.01
C TRP A 100 2.08 2.01 6.85
N ASN A 101 2.20 1.91 8.17
CA ASN A 101 1.50 2.80 9.09
C ASN A 101 2.40 3.98 9.47
N PHE A 102 2.23 5.11 8.79
CA PHE A 102 2.85 6.36 9.19
C PHE A 102 2.11 6.90 10.41
N LYS A 103 2.64 6.66 11.61
CA LYS A 103 2.23 7.44 12.78
C LYS A 103 2.69 8.88 12.56
N THR A 104 1.79 9.72 12.08
CA THR A 104 1.93 11.18 12.17
C THR A 104 1.83 11.55 13.64
N HIS A 105 2.98 11.61 14.31
CA HIS A 105 3.05 12.31 15.59
C HIS A 105 2.82 13.79 15.27
N ARG A 106 1.57 14.27 15.36
CA ARG A 106 1.33 15.71 15.49
C ARG A 106 1.76 16.08 16.90
N PRO A 107 2.83 16.88 17.10
CA PRO A 107 3.01 17.53 18.39
C PRO A 107 1.85 18.52 18.54
N PHE A 108 1.04 18.32 19.58
CA PHE A 108 0.22 19.41 20.13
C PHE A 108 1.10 20.26 21.04
#